data_AF-A0A2M7WTF1-F1
#
_entry.id   AF-A0A2M7WTF1-F1
#
_cell.length_a   1.000
_cell.length_b   1.000
_cell.length_c   1.000
_cell.angle_alpha   90.00
_cell.angle_beta   90.00
_cell.angle_gamma   90.00
#
_symmetry.space_group_name_H-M   'P 1'
#
loop_
_entity.id
_entity.type
_entity.pdbx_description
1 polymer ?
#
loop_
_entity_poly.entity_id
_entity_poly.type
_entity_poly.pdbx_seq_one_letter_code
_entity_poly.pdbx_strand_id
1 'polypeptide(L)'
;MNKNKKTIHVLTLKSAAFTFLVVSLLGVIYLASVGRVYADFNPQINYQGRLVDSDGDAVADGVYHMRFKLYTTLSGGSALWEEDRSTDLGDRVTITNGLFSLMLGSSTPLTASDFNQTLYLSVEIGGSSGSPTWDGEMSPRKIFGAVPSAFVASTLDGLTAEQFLRSDTLNSDALFTRSTTTAATTTNFFATTASTTNLIVGSSLSVFGTSGTAWSDFCVSITGGASL
;
A
#
# COMPACT_ATOMS: atom_id res chain seq x y z
N MET A 1 -1.04 29.65 -70.32
CA MET A 1 -1.61 28.43 -69.72
C MET A 1 -0.79 27.81 -68.56
N ASN A 2 0.32 28.42 -68.09
CA ASN A 2 1.26 27.81 -67.11
C ASN A 2 1.07 28.29 -65.65
N LYS A 3 0.53 29.51 -65.43
CA LYS A 3 0.34 30.06 -64.06
C LYS A 3 -0.69 29.26 -63.23
N ASN A 4 -1.81 28.86 -63.84
CA ASN A 4 -2.88 28.16 -63.14
C ASN A 4 -2.46 26.75 -62.68
N LYS A 5 -1.60 26.04 -63.43
CA LYS A 5 -1.07 24.73 -63.03
C LYS A 5 -0.16 24.81 -61.80
N LYS A 6 0.71 25.83 -61.73
CA LYS A 6 1.57 26.07 -60.56
C LYS A 6 0.77 26.41 -59.30
N THR A 7 -0.28 27.23 -59.42
CA THR A 7 -1.15 27.58 -58.29
C THR A 7 -1.92 26.37 -57.77
N ILE A 8 -2.40 25.48 -58.65
CA ILE A 8 -3.08 24.24 -58.26
C ILE A 8 -2.12 23.29 -57.52
N HIS A 9 -0.89 23.11 -58.00
CA HIS A 9 0.11 22.27 -57.32
C HIS A 9 0.53 22.81 -55.95
N VAL A 10 0.62 24.13 -55.78
CA VAL A 10 0.91 24.75 -54.48
C VAL A 10 -0.26 24.59 -53.51
N LEU A 11 -1.51 24.62 -54.01
CA LEU A 11 -2.71 24.41 -53.19
C LEU A 11 -2.83 22.95 -52.72
N THR A 12 -2.55 21.97 -53.57
CA THR A 12 -2.59 20.54 -53.21
C THR A 12 -1.45 20.14 -52.25
N LEU A 13 -0.28 20.76 -52.37
CA LEU A 13 0.83 20.54 -51.44
C LEU A 13 0.51 21.10 -50.04
N LYS A 14 -0.15 22.27 -49.96
CA LYS A 14 -0.58 22.89 -48.70
C LYS A 14 -1.66 22.09 -47.99
N SER A 15 -2.64 21.54 -48.72
CA SER A 15 -3.68 20.69 -48.13
C SER A 15 -3.11 19.36 -47.63
N ALA A 16 -2.17 18.74 -48.36
CA ALA A 16 -1.50 17.52 -47.92
C ALA A 16 -0.67 17.74 -46.63
N ALA A 17 0.06 18.86 -46.54
CA ALA A 17 0.83 19.21 -45.35
C ALA A 17 -0.08 19.50 -44.13
N PHE A 18 -1.22 20.14 -44.34
CA PHE A 18 -2.22 20.39 -43.28
C PHE A 18 -2.82 19.08 -42.76
N THR A 19 -3.20 18.16 -43.66
CA THR A 19 -3.74 16.84 -43.26
C THR A 19 -2.69 16.05 -42.48
N PHE A 20 -1.43 16.05 -42.90
CA PHE A 20 -0.35 15.36 -42.19
C PHE A 20 -0.13 15.93 -40.78
N LEU A 21 -0.19 17.26 -40.62
CA LEU A 21 -0.07 17.93 -39.33
C LEU A 21 -1.24 17.59 -38.40
N VAL A 22 -2.48 17.55 -38.92
CA VAL A 22 -3.67 17.20 -38.16
C VAL A 22 -3.62 15.74 -37.70
N VAL A 23 -3.23 14.81 -38.56
CA VAL A 23 -3.09 13.38 -38.20
C VAL A 23 -1.98 13.18 -37.17
N SER A 24 -0.85 13.86 -37.33
CA SER A 24 0.24 13.83 -36.35
C SER A 24 -0.20 14.35 -34.98
N LEU A 25 -0.93 15.47 -34.94
CA LEU A 25 -1.46 16.06 -33.71
C LEU A 25 -2.47 15.14 -33.02
N LEU A 26 -3.38 14.51 -33.77
CA LEU A 26 -4.33 13.53 -33.24
C LEU A 26 -3.62 12.28 -32.70
N GLY A 27 -2.55 11.83 -33.35
CA GLY A 27 -1.71 10.73 -32.86
C GLY A 27 -1.01 11.06 -31.54
N VAL A 28 -0.48 12.27 -31.40
CA VAL A 28 0.14 12.74 -30.14
C VAL A 28 -0.88 12.86 -29.01
N ILE A 29 -2.09 13.34 -29.29
CA ILE A 29 -3.19 13.43 -28.30
C ILE A 29 -3.63 12.02 -27.86
N TYR A 30 -3.73 11.08 -28.79
CA TYR A 30 -4.05 9.68 -28.49
C TYR A 30 -2.98 9.03 -27.60
N LEU A 31 -1.69 9.25 -27.90
CA LEU A 31 -0.57 8.79 -27.07
C LEU A 31 -0.52 9.46 -25.69
N ALA A 32 -0.95 10.72 -25.57
CA ALA A 32 -1.04 11.43 -24.29
C ALA A 32 -2.24 10.99 -23.43
N SER A 33 -3.24 10.34 -24.03
CA SER A 33 -4.42 9.81 -23.33
C SER A 33 -4.22 8.41 -22.75
N VAL A 34 -3.03 7.81 -22.86
CA VAL A 34 -2.74 6.56 -22.16
C VAL A 34 -2.72 6.84 -20.65
N GLY A 35 -3.81 6.44 -19.98
CA GLY A 35 -3.93 6.55 -18.54
C GLY A 35 -2.78 5.81 -17.86
N ARG A 36 -2.17 6.43 -16.85
CA ARG A 36 -1.22 5.74 -15.98
C ARG A 36 -1.99 4.67 -15.22
N VAL A 37 -1.76 3.41 -15.55
CA VAL A 37 -2.25 2.28 -14.76
C VAL A 37 -1.27 2.09 -13.61
N TYR A 38 -1.77 2.23 -12.40
CA TYR A 38 -1.06 1.84 -11.20
C TYR A 38 -1.38 0.36 -10.97
N ALA A 39 -0.37 -0.46 -10.69
CA ALA A 39 -0.60 -1.81 -10.22
C ALA A 39 -1.16 -1.69 -8.80
N ASP A 40 -2.48 -1.77 -8.67
CA ASP A 40 -3.13 -1.88 -7.37
C ASP A 40 -3.12 -3.34 -6.92
N PHE A 41 -2.91 -3.57 -5.63
CA PHE A 41 -2.99 -4.93 -5.10
C PHE A 41 -4.46 -5.36 -5.14
N ASN A 42 -4.75 -6.64 -5.32
CA ASN A 42 -6.14 -7.09 -5.28
C ASN A 42 -6.60 -7.20 -3.81
N PRO A 43 -7.51 -6.33 -3.29
CA PRO A 43 -7.94 -6.34 -1.90
C PRO A 43 -9.03 -7.40 -1.66
N GLN A 44 -8.86 -8.58 -2.25
CA GLN A 44 -9.80 -9.69 -2.21
C GLN A 44 -9.15 -10.91 -1.59
N ILE A 45 -9.89 -11.62 -0.75
CA ILE A 45 -9.37 -12.75 0.03
C ILE A 45 -10.10 -14.02 -0.40
N ASN A 46 -9.34 -15.04 -0.83
CA ASN A 46 -9.90 -16.33 -1.15
C ASN A 46 -10.45 -17.00 0.12
N TYR A 47 -11.72 -17.38 0.10
CA TYR A 47 -12.38 -18.09 1.16
C TYR A 47 -13.06 -19.35 0.61
N GLN A 48 -12.73 -20.49 1.22
CA GLN A 48 -13.22 -21.81 0.85
C GLN A 48 -13.77 -22.51 2.08
N GLY A 49 -14.85 -23.26 1.86
CA GLY A 49 -15.48 -24.02 2.92
C GLY A 49 -16.25 -25.23 2.39
N ARG A 50 -16.54 -26.16 3.31
CA ARG A 50 -17.49 -27.24 3.08
C ARG A 50 -18.70 -27.01 3.97
N LEU A 51 -19.86 -26.89 3.36
CA LEU A 51 -21.14 -26.85 4.02
C LEU A 51 -21.70 -28.26 4.15
N VAL A 52 -22.08 -28.61 5.37
CA VAL A 52 -22.71 -29.88 5.72
C VAL A 52 -24.04 -29.61 6.40
N ASP A 53 -24.98 -30.54 6.27
CA ASP A 53 -26.25 -30.49 7.00
C ASP A 53 -26.10 -31.00 8.45
N SER A 54 -27.22 -31.09 9.16
CA SER A 54 -27.26 -31.57 10.54
C SER A 54 -26.86 -33.04 10.71
N ASP A 55 -26.99 -33.83 9.65
CA ASP A 55 -26.61 -35.25 9.64
C ASP A 55 -25.13 -35.45 9.28
N GLY A 56 -24.44 -34.37 8.89
CA GLY A 56 -23.02 -34.35 8.53
C GLY A 56 -22.76 -34.62 7.04
N ASP A 57 -23.84 -34.76 6.26
CA ASP A 57 -23.77 -34.97 4.82
C ASP A 57 -23.54 -33.65 4.09
N ALA A 58 -22.94 -33.74 2.90
CA ALA A 58 -22.73 -32.56 2.07
C ALA A 58 -24.09 -32.01 1.62
N VAL A 59 -24.29 -30.70 1.74
CA VAL A 59 -25.51 -30.07 1.21
C VAL A 59 -25.59 -30.26 -0.32
N ALA A 60 -26.82 -30.25 -0.82
CA ALA A 60 -27.09 -30.38 -2.25
C ALA A 60 -26.44 -29.27 -3.08
N ASP A 61 -26.11 -29.61 -4.33
CA ASP A 61 -25.55 -28.66 -5.29
C ASP A 61 -26.58 -27.56 -5.61
N GLY A 62 -26.11 -26.32 -5.69
CA GLY A 62 -26.99 -25.19 -5.98
C GLY A 62 -26.36 -23.83 -5.70
N VAL A 63 -27.18 -22.79 -5.89
CA VAL A 63 -26.82 -21.42 -5.50
C VAL A 63 -27.44 -21.08 -4.17
N TYR A 64 -26.63 -20.62 -3.23
CA TYR A 64 -27.01 -20.36 -1.85
C TYR A 64 -26.89 -18.87 -1.53
N HIS A 65 -27.83 -18.41 -0.72
CA HIS A 65 -27.73 -17.14 -0.02
C HIS A 65 -26.71 -17.29 1.10
N MET A 66 -25.69 -16.44 1.11
CA MET A 66 -24.68 -16.43 2.17
C MET A 66 -24.37 -15.00 2.56
N ARG A 67 -24.07 -14.79 3.84
CA ARG A 67 -23.59 -13.52 4.36
C ARG A 67 -22.33 -13.75 5.18
N PHE A 68 -21.37 -12.87 4.98
CA PHE A 68 -20.07 -12.88 5.64
C PHE A 68 -19.94 -11.63 6.48
N LYS A 69 -19.47 -11.76 7.72
CA LYS A 69 -19.27 -10.61 8.61
C LYS A 69 -17.94 -10.72 9.34
N LEU A 70 -17.25 -9.58 9.48
CA LEU A 70 -16.01 -9.47 10.25
C LEU A 70 -16.25 -8.75 11.57
N TYR A 71 -15.68 -9.28 12.64
CA TYR A 71 -15.80 -8.78 14.00
C TYR A 71 -14.44 -8.61 14.67
N THR A 72 -14.39 -7.78 15.70
CA THR A 72 -13.22 -7.64 16.61
C THR A 72 -13.27 -8.57 17.81
N THR A 73 -14.42 -9.22 18.05
CA THR A 73 -14.66 -10.10 19.19
C THR A 73 -15.13 -11.48 18.74
N LEU A 74 -14.78 -12.49 19.53
CA LEU A 74 -15.15 -13.89 19.29
C LEU A 74 -16.67 -14.14 19.42
N SER A 75 -17.37 -13.33 20.21
CA SER A 75 -18.82 -13.34 20.35
C SER A 75 -19.36 -11.94 20.62
N GLY A 76 -20.64 -11.70 20.28
CA GLY A 76 -21.27 -10.38 20.39
C GLY A 76 -20.60 -9.32 19.50
N GLY A 77 -20.73 -8.05 19.89
CA GLY A 77 -20.15 -6.91 19.17
C GLY A 77 -20.86 -6.58 17.85
N SER A 78 -20.52 -5.42 17.28
CA SER A 78 -20.99 -5.00 15.97
C SER A 78 -20.05 -5.50 14.88
N ALA A 79 -20.60 -5.82 13.70
CA ALA A 79 -19.79 -6.15 12.54
C ALA A 79 -19.04 -4.90 12.07
N LEU A 80 -17.75 -5.04 11.80
CA LEU A 80 -16.94 -4.01 11.15
C LEU A 80 -17.17 -3.96 9.65
N TRP A 81 -17.43 -5.13 9.07
CA TRP A 81 -17.66 -5.31 7.65
C TRP A 81 -18.66 -6.43 7.45
N GLU A 82 -19.47 -6.28 6.42
CA GLU A 82 -20.47 -7.25 6.00
C GLU A 82 -20.45 -7.35 4.48
N GLU A 83 -20.44 -8.58 3.97
CA GLU A 83 -20.68 -8.87 2.56
C GLU A 83 -21.89 -9.79 2.45
N ASP A 84 -22.90 -9.29 1.75
CA ASP A 84 -24.15 -9.99 1.51
C ASP A 84 -24.17 -10.54 0.07
N ARG A 85 -24.15 -11.86 -0.07
CA ARG A 85 -24.22 -12.60 -1.35
C ARG A 85 -25.65 -13.09 -1.64
N SER A 86 -26.67 -12.45 -1.07
CA SER A 86 -28.06 -12.92 -1.16
C SER A 86 -28.95 -12.08 -2.07
N THR A 87 -28.57 -10.83 -2.35
CA THR A 87 -29.40 -9.82 -3.03
C THR A 87 -29.43 -10.03 -4.55
N ASP A 88 -28.26 -10.11 -5.18
CA ASP A 88 -28.13 -10.25 -6.63
C ASP A 88 -28.07 -11.71 -7.05
N LEU A 89 -28.90 -12.09 -8.03
CA LEU A 89 -28.97 -13.48 -8.53
C LEU A 89 -27.63 -13.98 -9.08
N GLY A 90 -26.85 -13.10 -9.71
CA GLY A 90 -25.50 -13.41 -10.22
C GLY A 90 -24.41 -13.44 -9.16
N ASP A 91 -24.72 -13.00 -7.93
CA ASP A 91 -23.76 -12.87 -6.84
C ASP A 91 -23.91 -13.97 -5.79
N ARG A 92 -24.90 -14.86 -5.93
CA ARG A 92 -25.11 -15.98 -5.01
C ARG A 92 -23.94 -16.97 -5.06
N VAL A 93 -23.69 -17.64 -3.94
CA VAL A 93 -22.56 -18.57 -3.82
C VAL A 93 -22.95 -19.92 -4.40
N THR A 94 -22.19 -20.39 -5.39
CA THR A 94 -22.39 -21.72 -5.96
C THR A 94 -21.72 -22.77 -5.08
N ILE A 95 -22.46 -23.81 -4.72
CA ILE A 95 -22.01 -24.95 -3.95
C ILE A 95 -22.05 -26.20 -4.83
N THR A 96 -20.99 -27.01 -4.76
CA THR A 96 -20.87 -28.28 -5.50
C THR A 96 -20.22 -29.33 -4.59
N ASN A 97 -20.89 -30.47 -4.36
CA ASN A 97 -20.55 -31.48 -3.37
C ASN A 97 -20.34 -30.89 -1.97
N GLY A 98 -21.17 -29.91 -1.60
CA GLY A 98 -21.05 -29.16 -0.35
C GLY A 98 -19.85 -28.22 -0.29
N LEU A 99 -19.02 -28.09 -1.34
CA LEU A 99 -17.86 -27.20 -1.36
C LEU A 99 -18.21 -25.87 -2.04
N PHE A 100 -17.65 -24.79 -1.51
CA PHE A 100 -17.68 -23.48 -2.14
C PHE A 100 -16.30 -22.81 -2.10
N SER A 101 -16.07 -21.94 -3.09
CA SER A 101 -14.87 -21.11 -3.19
C SER A 101 -15.30 -19.74 -3.72
N LEU A 102 -14.94 -18.68 -3.00
CA LEU A 102 -15.24 -17.31 -3.39
C LEU A 102 -14.14 -16.34 -2.96
N MET A 103 -14.25 -15.12 -3.43
CA MET A 103 -13.35 -14.03 -3.09
C MET A 103 -14.10 -13.02 -2.23
N LEU A 104 -13.82 -13.00 -0.93
CA LEU A 104 -14.33 -11.99 -0.01
C LEU A 104 -13.79 -10.62 -0.43
N GLY A 105 -14.64 -9.60 -0.42
CA GLY A 105 -14.29 -8.27 -0.93
C GLY A 105 -14.66 -8.07 -2.40
N SER A 106 -15.29 -9.06 -3.03
CA SER A 106 -15.73 -8.97 -4.44
C SER A 106 -17.08 -8.28 -4.63
N SER A 107 -17.98 -8.42 -3.64
CA SER A 107 -19.29 -7.75 -3.66
C SER A 107 -19.26 -6.50 -2.79
N THR A 108 -18.67 -6.59 -1.59
CA THR A 108 -18.47 -5.43 -0.71
C THR A 108 -16.98 -5.22 -0.46
N PRO A 109 -16.34 -4.19 -1.04
CA PRO A 109 -14.90 -3.99 -0.93
C PRO A 109 -14.38 -3.99 0.51
N LEU A 110 -13.25 -4.68 0.73
CA LEU A 110 -12.55 -4.67 2.01
C LEU A 110 -11.65 -3.43 2.09
N THR A 111 -11.85 -2.59 3.09
CA THR A 111 -11.03 -1.40 3.29
C THR A 111 -9.78 -1.72 4.11
N ALA A 112 -8.62 -1.20 3.66
CA ALA A 112 -7.33 -1.51 4.27
C ALA A 112 -7.21 -1.10 5.76
N SER A 113 -8.07 -0.19 6.24
CA SER A 113 -8.12 0.24 7.64
C SER A 113 -8.53 -0.86 8.63
N ASP A 114 -9.20 -1.92 8.16
CA ASP A 114 -9.93 -2.83 9.04
C ASP A 114 -9.06 -3.99 9.54
N PHE A 115 -7.87 -4.19 8.94
CA PHE A 115 -7.00 -5.35 9.14
C PHE A 115 -5.86 -5.16 10.15
N ASN A 116 -5.75 -4.00 10.81
CA ASN A 116 -4.68 -3.74 11.79
C ASN A 116 -4.98 -4.31 13.18
N GLN A 117 -5.70 -5.43 13.26
CA GLN A 117 -6.15 -6.05 14.50
C GLN A 117 -6.62 -7.49 14.25
N THR A 118 -6.79 -8.26 15.32
CA THR A 118 -7.39 -9.60 15.21
C THR A 118 -8.85 -9.49 14.77
N LEU A 119 -9.17 -10.14 13.67
CA LEU A 119 -10.52 -10.22 13.14
C LEU A 119 -11.07 -11.64 13.26
N TYR A 120 -12.39 -11.73 13.37
CA TYR A 120 -13.15 -12.97 13.43
C TYR A 120 -14.20 -12.97 12.32
N LEU A 121 -14.18 -13.99 11.47
CA LEU A 121 -15.15 -14.21 10.41
C LEU A 121 -16.32 -15.02 10.93
N SER A 122 -17.51 -14.48 10.70
CA SER A 122 -18.79 -15.16 10.87
C SER A 122 -19.39 -15.43 9.49
N VAL A 123 -20.07 -16.57 9.37
CA VAL A 123 -20.79 -16.98 8.16
C VAL A 123 -22.22 -17.30 8.56
N GLU A 124 -23.17 -16.85 7.75
CA GLU A 124 -24.61 -17.07 7.91
C GLU A 124 -25.16 -17.58 6.58
N ILE A 125 -25.97 -18.64 6.61
CA ILE A 125 -26.49 -19.33 5.42
C ILE A 125 -28.00 -19.08 5.33
N GLY A 126 -28.44 -18.52 4.20
CA GLY A 126 -29.84 -18.22 3.92
C GLY A 126 -30.58 -19.31 3.15
N GLY A 127 -29.96 -20.47 2.94
CA GLY A 127 -30.49 -21.55 2.10
C GLY A 127 -30.44 -21.25 0.59
N SER A 128 -31.09 -22.09 -0.21
CA SER A 128 -31.07 -22.05 -1.68
C SER A 128 -32.43 -21.70 -2.33
N SER A 129 -33.44 -21.40 -1.51
CA SER A 129 -34.78 -21.01 -1.97
C SER A 129 -34.82 -19.65 -2.67
N GLY A 130 -35.97 -19.26 -3.22
CA GLY A 130 -36.14 -17.95 -3.88
C GLY A 130 -35.95 -16.75 -2.93
N SER A 131 -36.24 -16.93 -1.64
CA SER A 131 -36.01 -15.96 -0.57
C SER A 131 -35.11 -16.57 0.51
N PRO A 132 -34.21 -15.77 1.13
CA PRO A 132 -33.30 -16.27 2.15
C PRO A 132 -34.03 -16.57 3.47
N THR A 133 -33.75 -17.74 4.05
CA THR A 133 -34.08 -18.09 5.43
C THR A 133 -32.78 -18.34 6.18
N TRP A 134 -32.41 -17.41 7.05
CA TRP A 134 -31.12 -17.41 7.73
C TRP A 134 -31.08 -18.43 8.88
N ASP A 135 -30.05 -19.26 8.90
CA ASP A 135 -29.77 -20.25 9.95
C ASP A 135 -29.07 -19.66 11.19
N GLY A 136 -28.68 -18.39 11.11
CA GLY A 136 -27.98 -17.66 12.15
C GLY A 136 -26.46 -17.75 12.02
N GLU A 137 -25.75 -16.86 12.72
CA GLU A 137 -24.30 -16.80 12.67
C GLU A 137 -23.65 -18.07 13.25
N MET A 138 -22.79 -18.71 12.45
CA MET A 138 -22.04 -19.89 12.88
C MET A 138 -21.12 -19.57 14.07
N SER A 139 -21.21 -20.39 15.13
CA SER A 139 -20.40 -20.29 16.35
C SER A 139 -19.60 -21.58 16.58
N PRO A 140 -18.31 -21.50 16.97
CA PRO A 140 -17.53 -20.29 17.19
C PRO A 140 -17.08 -19.63 15.87
N ARG A 141 -17.00 -18.29 15.88
CA ARG A 141 -16.44 -17.50 14.76
C ARG A 141 -15.01 -17.96 14.46
N LYS A 142 -14.64 -17.96 13.19
CA LYS A 142 -13.30 -18.38 12.76
C LYS A 142 -12.34 -17.20 12.84
N ILE A 143 -11.16 -17.42 13.41
CA ILE A 143 -10.10 -16.41 13.39
C ILE A 143 -9.74 -16.13 11.92
N PHE A 144 -9.83 -14.87 11.54
CA PHE A 144 -9.47 -14.40 10.22
C PHE A 144 -7.98 -14.01 10.25
N GLY A 145 -7.12 -14.94 9.84
CA GLY A 145 -5.67 -14.80 9.90
C GLY A 145 -5.12 -13.85 8.83
N ALA A 146 -3.94 -13.27 9.10
CA ALA A 146 -3.25 -12.41 8.14
C ALA A 146 -2.88 -13.18 6.86
N VAL A 147 -3.18 -12.58 5.71
CA VAL A 147 -2.81 -13.10 4.39
C VAL A 147 -1.29 -12.95 4.20
N PRO A 148 -0.57 -13.88 3.55
CA PRO A 148 0.87 -13.78 3.31
C PRO A 148 1.34 -12.44 2.72
N SER A 149 0.53 -11.79 1.87
CA SER A 149 0.83 -10.46 1.32
C SER A 149 0.90 -9.34 2.37
N ALA A 150 0.20 -9.48 3.51
CA ALA A 150 0.25 -8.52 4.61
C ALA A 150 1.59 -8.58 5.38
N PHE A 151 2.25 -9.74 5.43
CA PHE A 151 3.57 -9.85 6.04
C PHE A 151 4.64 -9.13 5.22
N VAL A 152 4.50 -9.11 3.88
CA VAL A 152 5.39 -8.33 3.01
C VAL A 152 5.12 -6.83 3.18
N ALA A 153 3.87 -6.41 3.36
CA ALA A 153 3.53 -5.01 3.62
C ALA A 153 4.03 -4.50 4.99
N SER A 154 4.32 -5.39 5.95
CA SER A 154 5.01 -5.04 7.20
C SER A 154 6.47 -4.62 6.97
N THR A 155 7.00 -4.81 5.76
CA THR A 155 8.38 -4.47 5.41
C THR A 155 8.44 -3.62 4.13
N LEU A 156 9.06 -2.46 4.18
CA LEU A 156 9.42 -1.71 2.97
C LEU A 156 10.83 -2.12 2.57
N ASP A 157 10.98 -2.75 1.40
CA ASP A 157 12.28 -3.27 0.91
C ASP A 157 12.94 -4.28 1.88
N GLY A 158 12.12 -5.10 2.56
CA GLY A 158 12.60 -6.07 3.56
C GLY A 158 12.95 -5.49 4.93
N LEU A 159 12.70 -4.20 5.16
CA LEU A 159 12.91 -3.52 6.44
C LEU A 159 11.58 -3.26 7.13
N THR A 160 11.47 -3.71 8.38
CA THR A 160 10.34 -3.46 9.29
C THR A 160 10.24 -1.98 9.68
N ALA A 161 9.07 -1.54 10.13
CA ALA A 161 8.85 -0.14 10.57
C ALA A 161 9.83 0.27 11.69
N GLU A 162 10.25 -0.67 12.52
CA GLU A 162 11.21 -0.45 13.61
C GLU A 162 12.62 -0.14 13.10
N GLN A 163 12.93 -0.46 11.84
CA GLN A 163 14.23 -0.20 11.21
C GLN A 163 14.27 1.16 10.50
N PHE A 164 13.15 1.89 10.42
CA PHE A 164 12.99 3.11 9.60
C PHE A 164 13.21 4.45 10.34
N LEU A 165 13.74 4.41 11.57
CA LEU A 165 13.84 5.48 12.58
C LEU A 165 12.67 5.48 13.59
N ARG A 166 12.92 4.85 14.74
CA ARG A 166 12.05 4.91 15.93
C ARG A 166 12.12 6.30 16.56
N SER A 167 10.97 6.86 16.99
CA SER A 167 10.89 8.13 17.75
C SER A 167 10.63 7.92 19.25
N ASP A 168 10.30 6.69 19.65
CA ASP A 168 9.94 6.25 20.99
C ASP A 168 11.13 5.72 21.82
N THR A 169 12.24 5.38 21.17
CA THR A 169 13.47 4.87 21.80
C THR A 169 14.72 5.29 21.02
N LEU A 170 15.87 5.33 21.70
CA LEU A 170 17.17 5.59 21.08
C LEU A 170 17.47 4.52 20.03
N ASN A 171 17.77 4.95 18.79
CA ASN A 171 18.29 4.08 17.74
C ASN A 171 19.79 3.87 18.00
N SER A 172 20.27 2.63 18.01
CA SER A 172 21.65 2.29 18.36
C SER A 172 22.69 2.79 17.35
N ASP A 173 22.35 2.83 16.05
CA ASP A 173 23.15 3.44 14.99
C ASP A 173 22.22 3.95 13.87
N ALA A 174 22.46 5.15 13.34
CA ALA A 174 21.72 5.71 12.21
C ALA A 174 22.68 6.42 11.24
N LEU A 175 22.74 5.94 9.99
CA LEU A 175 23.56 6.53 8.93
C LEU A 175 22.69 7.44 8.05
N PHE A 176 22.92 8.76 8.14
CA PHE A 176 22.25 9.72 7.27
C PHE A 176 23.14 10.08 6.08
N THR A 177 22.90 9.46 4.91
CA THR A 177 23.64 9.78 3.67
C THR A 177 23.41 11.22 3.19
N ARG A 178 22.22 11.79 3.50
CA ARG A 178 21.89 13.21 3.30
C ARG A 178 20.67 13.59 4.16
N SER A 179 20.87 14.34 5.25
CA SER A 179 19.76 14.86 6.08
C SER A 179 19.49 16.33 5.71
N THR A 180 18.26 16.63 5.27
CA THR A 180 17.83 17.99 4.91
C THR A 180 16.71 18.51 5.80
N THR A 181 16.17 17.69 6.71
CA THR A 181 14.94 17.97 7.45
C THR A 181 14.97 17.61 8.94
N THR A 182 16.02 16.96 9.45
CA THR A 182 16.09 16.55 10.86
C THR A 182 16.95 17.51 11.67
N ALA A 183 16.54 18.76 11.88
CA ALA A 183 17.20 19.75 12.77
C ALA A 183 18.74 19.89 12.69
N ALA A 184 19.39 19.31 11.67
CA ALA A 184 20.62 19.78 11.10
C ALA A 184 20.19 20.94 10.21
N THR A 185 20.10 22.12 10.81
CA THR A 185 19.88 23.33 10.01
C THR A 185 21.10 23.50 9.08
N THR A 186 21.04 24.40 8.11
CA THR A 186 22.23 24.84 7.37
C THR A 186 23.34 25.44 8.25
N THR A 187 23.17 25.43 9.59
CA THR A 187 24.03 26.07 10.57
C THR A 187 24.49 25.17 11.73
N ASN A 188 23.72 24.18 12.22
CA ASN A 188 24.07 23.44 13.46
C ASN A 188 23.79 21.93 13.39
N PHE A 189 24.67 21.12 14.00
CA PHE A 189 24.46 19.71 14.35
C PHE A 189 24.69 19.54 15.85
N PHE A 190 23.67 19.13 16.62
CA PHE A 190 23.79 18.91 18.06
C PHE A 190 24.05 17.43 18.36
N ALA A 191 25.20 17.12 18.95
CA ALA A 191 25.52 15.79 19.46
C ALA A 191 26.02 15.90 20.90
N THR A 192 25.47 15.08 21.79
CA THR A 192 25.89 15.02 23.21
C THR A 192 27.28 14.41 23.37
N THR A 193 27.65 13.52 22.44
CA THR A 193 29.01 12.95 22.32
C THR A 193 29.31 12.82 20.82
N ALA A 194 30.33 13.53 20.34
CA ALA A 194 30.85 13.36 18.98
C ALA A 194 32.24 12.72 19.07
N SER A 195 32.35 11.44 18.72
CA SER A 195 33.64 10.78 18.52
C SER A 195 33.82 10.54 17.02
N THR A 196 34.64 11.35 16.36
CA THR A 196 35.01 11.11 14.97
C THR A 196 36.52 10.95 14.84
N THR A 197 36.95 10.10 13.91
CA THR A 197 38.35 10.04 13.45
C THR A 197 38.71 11.26 12.61
N ASN A 198 37.74 11.88 11.93
CA ASN A 198 37.89 13.12 11.17
C ASN A 198 36.63 13.99 11.30
N LEU A 199 36.79 15.30 11.55
CA LEU A 199 35.75 16.33 11.44
C LEU A 199 36.19 17.33 10.36
N ILE A 200 35.50 17.36 9.22
CA ILE A 200 35.83 18.27 8.11
C ILE A 200 34.90 19.48 8.16
N VAL A 201 35.46 20.68 8.31
CA VAL A 201 34.71 21.94 8.37
C VAL A 201 35.13 22.81 7.19
N GLY A 202 34.17 23.24 6.35
CA GLY A 202 34.45 23.89 5.07
C GLY A 202 34.89 25.36 5.14
N SER A 203 34.68 26.05 6.26
CA SER A 203 35.01 27.48 6.39
C SER A 203 35.59 27.83 7.76
N SER A 204 34.83 27.67 8.84
CA SER A 204 35.27 28.03 10.19
C SER A 204 34.64 27.11 11.24
N LEU A 205 35.47 26.60 12.16
CA LEU A 205 35.03 25.85 13.34
C LEU A 205 35.08 26.79 14.55
N SER A 206 33.95 27.00 15.22
CA SER A 206 33.88 27.73 16.50
C SER A 206 33.50 26.77 17.63
N VAL A 207 34.27 26.78 18.71
CA VAL A 207 34.05 25.94 19.89
C VAL A 207 33.72 26.86 21.07
N PHE A 208 32.55 26.65 21.69
CA PHE A 208 32.10 27.42 22.86
C PHE A 208 31.87 26.47 24.04
N GLY A 209 32.34 26.84 25.24
CA GLY A 209 32.15 26.03 26.44
C GLY A 209 32.77 26.67 27.68
N THR A 210 32.30 26.26 28.86
CA THR A 210 32.86 26.68 30.15
C THR A 210 34.29 26.17 30.27
N SER A 211 35.22 27.05 30.60
CA SER A 211 36.65 26.77 30.69
C SER A 211 36.95 25.67 31.70
N GLY A 212 37.62 24.60 31.26
CA GLY A 212 38.08 23.50 32.11
C GLY A 212 38.90 22.48 31.33
N THR A 213 38.26 21.69 30.45
CA THR A 213 38.89 20.58 29.71
C THR A 213 38.78 20.70 28.19
N ALA A 214 37.79 21.41 27.66
CA ALA A 214 37.55 21.53 26.22
C ALA A 214 38.62 22.31 25.44
N TRP A 215 39.31 23.24 26.11
CA TRP A 215 40.34 24.09 25.48
C TRP A 215 41.74 23.48 25.52
N SER A 216 42.05 22.63 26.50
CA SER A 216 43.36 21.95 26.57
C SER A 216 43.51 20.88 25.49
N ASP A 217 42.45 20.11 25.22
CA ASP A 217 42.47 19.06 24.19
C ASP A 217 42.54 19.63 22.76
N PHE A 218 41.90 20.78 22.51
CA PHE A 218 41.98 21.46 21.23
C PHE A 218 43.40 21.97 20.93
N CYS A 219 44.04 22.61 21.92
CA CYS A 219 45.40 23.14 21.78
C CYS A 219 46.47 22.06 21.55
N VAL A 220 46.35 20.88 22.19
CA VAL A 220 47.31 19.78 22.04
C VAL A 220 47.27 19.17 20.63
N SER A 221 46.12 19.17 19.95
CA SER A 221 46.01 18.65 18.58
C SER A 221 46.54 19.59 17.49
N ILE A 222 46.51 20.91 17.70
CA ILE A 222 47.04 21.91 16.74
C ILE A 222 48.56 22.05 16.85
N THR A 223 49.13 21.85 18.05
CA THR A 223 50.58 22.01 18.28
C THR A 223 51.42 20.80 17.89
N GLY A 224 50.80 19.71 17.42
CA GLY A 224 51.47 18.48 17.01
C GLY A 224 52.22 18.52 15.67
N GLY A 225 52.85 19.63 15.27
CA GLY A 225 53.53 19.68 13.96
C GLY A 225 54.48 20.84 13.66
N ALA A 226 54.74 21.77 14.57
CA ALA A 226 55.79 22.77 14.35
C ALA A 226 56.53 23.05 15.65
N SER A 227 57.63 22.33 15.85
CA SER A 227 58.73 22.81 16.69
C SER A 227 59.32 24.06 16.03
N LEU A 228 59.48 25.14 16.79
CA LEU A 228 60.37 26.27 16.46
C LEU A 228 61.81 25.77 16.24
#